data_AF-A0A840GVW2-F1
#
_entry.id   AF-A0A840GVW2-F1
#
_cell.length_a   1.000
_cell.length_b   1.000
_cell.length_c   1.000
_cell.angle_alpha   90.00
_cell.angle_beta   90.00
_cell.angle_gamma   90.00
#
_symmetry.space_group_name_H-M   'P 1'
#
loop_
_entity.id
_entity.type
_entity.pdbx_description
1 polymer ?
#
loop_
_entity_poly.entity_id
_entity_poly.type
_entity_poly.pdbx_seq_one_letter_code
_entity_poly.pdbx_strand_id
1 'polypeptide(L)'
;MNTPPKGTPPSGGNEAPGETGVARQAAEFAAAFGRLIQEERKRQGLRQDELAMVSGTGKRFIVDLEAGKSTCQLGRSLHVADVLGLRIEDVLKDAQARRANTSETPDIPDSDEEEPHGPSSGLL
;
A
#
# COMPACT_ATOMS: atom_id res chain seq x y z
N MET A 1 -40.43 -27.34 25.71
CA MET A 1 -40.13 -26.06 25.05
C MET A 1 -38.69 -26.16 24.56
N ASN A 2 -38.46 -26.60 23.32
CA ASN A 2 -37.11 -26.80 22.78
C ASN A 2 -36.77 -25.71 21.76
N THR A 3 -35.69 -24.98 21.98
CA THR A 3 -35.10 -24.04 21.03
C THR A 3 -34.25 -24.77 19.99
N PRO A 4 -34.29 -24.41 18.70
CA PRO A 4 -33.45 -25.01 17.67
C PRO A 4 -31.98 -24.52 17.78
N PRO A 5 -31.00 -25.32 17.31
CA PRO A 5 -29.59 -24.93 17.34
C PRO A 5 -29.29 -23.82 16.31
N LYS A 6 -28.46 -22.86 16.71
CA LYS A 6 -27.94 -21.77 15.88
C LYS A 6 -26.93 -22.36 14.89
N GLY A 7 -27.29 -22.43 13.61
CA GLY A 7 -26.42 -22.94 12.55
C GLY A 7 -25.15 -22.11 12.42
N THR A 8 -24.00 -22.77 12.45
CA THR A 8 -22.72 -22.24 12.00
C THR A 8 -22.82 -22.00 10.48
N PRO A 9 -22.48 -20.81 9.94
CA PRO A 9 -22.36 -20.67 8.50
C PRO A 9 -21.13 -21.47 8.03
N PRO A 10 -21.23 -22.19 6.89
CA PRO A 10 -20.14 -22.99 6.38
C PRO A 10 -18.99 -22.12 5.87
N SER A 11 -17.78 -22.65 6.06
CA SER A 11 -16.56 -22.23 5.38
C SER A 11 -16.81 -22.11 3.87
N GLY A 12 -16.76 -20.87 3.36
CA GLY A 12 -16.84 -20.56 1.94
C GLY A 12 -15.48 -20.04 1.49
N GLY A 13 -14.64 -20.95 0.99
CA GLY A 13 -13.61 -20.57 0.05
C GLY A 13 -14.29 -20.01 -1.19
N ASN A 14 -13.98 -18.76 -1.52
CA ASN A 14 -14.24 -18.19 -2.83
C ASN A 14 -13.14 -17.16 -3.10
N GLU A 15 -12.03 -17.61 -3.69
CA GLU A 15 -11.16 -16.72 -4.44
C GLU A 15 -11.95 -16.25 -5.67
N ALA A 16 -12.26 -14.96 -5.76
CA ALA A 16 -12.96 -14.35 -6.89
C ALA A 16 -12.65 -12.83 -6.95
N PRO A 17 -12.88 -12.13 -8.07
CA PRO A 17 -11.92 -11.95 -9.16
C PRO A 17 -11.65 -10.45 -9.41
N GLY A 18 -10.38 -10.08 -9.62
CA GLY A 18 -9.98 -8.72 -9.97
C GLY A 18 -10.15 -7.73 -8.83
N GLU A 19 -9.08 -7.47 -8.07
CA GLU A 19 -8.99 -6.27 -7.24
C GLU A 19 -9.30 -5.07 -8.13
N THR A 20 -10.52 -4.54 -8.00
CA THR A 20 -10.99 -3.39 -8.78
C THR A 20 -9.90 -2.32 -8.76
N GLY A 21 -9.65 -1.65 -9.89
CA GLY A 21 -8.61 -0.61 -9.97
C GLY A 21 -8.73 0.44 -8.86
N VAL A 22 -9.93 0.63 -8.33
CA VAL A 22 -10.23 1.46 -7.15
C VAL A 22 -9.58 0.93 -5.87
N ALA A 23 -9.63 -0.37 -5.58
CA ALA A 23 -8.99 -0.97 -4.40
C ALA A 23 -7.46 -0.82 -4.45
N ARG A 24 -6.86 -1.04 -5.64
CA ARG A 24 -5.44 -0.80 -5.88
C ARG A 24 -5.09 0.67 -5.70
N GLN A 25 -5.88 1.57 -6.29
CA GLN A 25 -5.68 3.02 -6.18
C GLN A 25 -5.77 3.49 -4.73
N ALA A 26 -6.71 2.94 -3.96
CA ALA A 26 -6.88 3.22 -2.55
C ALA A 26 -5.68 2.71 -1.73
N ALA A 27 -5.15 1.54 -2.05
CA ALA A 27 -3.94 1.00 -1.42
C ALA A 27 -2.69 1.86 -1.71
N GLU A 28 -2.50 2.29 -2.96
CA GLU A 28 -1.41 3.19 -3.36
C GLU A 28 -1.49 4.52 -2.59
N PHE A 29 -2.67 5.13 -2.53
CA PHE A 29 -2.89 6.38 -1.81
C PHE A 29 -2.69 6.21 -0.31
N ALA A 30 -3.24 5.14 0.29
CA ALA A 30 -3.08 4.87 1.71
C ALA A 30 -1.61 4.64 2.08
N ALA A 31 -0.85 3.95 1.22
CA ALA A 31 0.59 3.79 1.40
C ALA A 31 1.35 5.12 1.35
N ALA A 32 1.02 6.02 0.43
CA ALA A 32 1.59 7.37 0.39
C ALA A 32 1.25 8.17 1.65
N PHE A 33 -0.01 8.11 2.07
CA PHE A 33 -0.48 8.80 3.26
C PHE A 33 0.22 8.32 4.53
N GLY A 34 0.30 7.00 4.74
CA GLY A 34 0.95 6.40 5.90
C GLY A 34 2.43 6.75 6.00
N ARG A 35 3.14 6.77 4.87
CA ARG A 35 4.56 7.18 4.82
C ARG A 35 4.75 8.63 5.24
N LEU A 36 3.98 9.56 4.67
CA LEU A 36 4.09 10.98 5.02
C LEU A 36 3.82 11.22 6.52
N ILE A 37 2.82 10.56 7.09
CA ILE A 37 2.55 10.61 8.53
C ILE A 37 3.75 10.09 9.32
N GLN A 38 4.32 8.97 8.91
CA GLN A 38 5.49 8.39 9.58
C GLN A 38 6.71 9.31 9.50
N GLU A 39 6.98 9.87 8.32
CA GLU A 39 8.11 10.79 8.08
C GLU A 39 7.96 12.04 8.93
N GLU A 40 6.79 12.67 8.91
CA GLU A 40 6.53 13.88 9.69
C GLU A 40 6.56 13.61 11.20
N ARG A 41 5.97 12.49 11.65
CA ARG A 41 6.09 12.06 13.05
C ARG A 41 7.56 11.93 13.47
N LYS A 42 8.38 11.25 12.66
CA LYS A 42 9.82 11.07 12.93
C LYS A 42 10.55 12.40 12.91
N ARG A 43 10.22 13.32 11.98
CA ARG A 43 10.78 14.67 11.88
C ARG A 43 10.53 15.48 13.15
N GLN A 44 9.36 15.32 13.76
CA GLN A 44 9.00 15.94 15.04
C GLN A 44 9.52 15.18 16.28
N GLY A 45 10.23 14.05 16.10
CA GLY A 45 10.80 13.27 17.20
C GLY A 45 9.77 12.48 18.02
N LEU A 46 8.54 12.34 17.52
CA LEU A 46 7.45 11.67 18.24
C LEU A 46 7.51 10.16 18.09
N ARG A 47 7.15 9.43 19.14
CA ARG A 47 6.87 8.00 19.10
C ARG A 47 5.41 7.75 18.67
N GLN A 48 5.09 6.53 18.24
CA GLN A 48 3.74 6.22 17.73
C GLN A 48 2.64 6.33 18.80
N ASP A 49 2.94 5.99 20.05
CA ASP A 49 2.04 6.17 21.18
C ASP A 49 1.91 7.62 21.63
N GLU A 50 2.96 8.44 21.49
CA GLU A 50 2.87 9.89 21.68
C GLU A 50 1.96 10.52 20.64
N LEU A 51 2.14 10.18 19.35
CA LEU A 51 1.23 10.60 18.28
C LEU A 51 -0.20 10.14 18.55
N ALA A 52 -0.39 8.90 19.00
CA ALA A 52 -1.71 8.39 19.37
C ALA A 52 -2.35 9.21 20.50
N MET A 53 -1.57 9.59 21.51
CA MET A 53 -2.02 10.40 22.63
C MET A 53 -2.45 11.79 22.20
N VAL A 54 -1.62 12.51 21.44
CA VAL A 54 -1.93 13.89 20.99
C VAL A 54 -3.08 13.93 19.97
N SER A 55 -3.28 12.86 19.20
CA SER A 55 -4.39 12.74 18.24
C SER A 55 -5.66 12.12 18.82
N GLY A 56 -5.68 11.77 20.12
CA GLY A 56 -6.83 11.11 20.73
C GLY A 56 -7.17 9.75 20.09
N THR A 57 -6.19 9.05 19.52
CA THR A 57 -6.37 7.75 18.87
C THR A 57 -5.68 6.62 19.64
N GLY A 58 -5.91 5.37 19.23
CA GLY A 58 -5.21 4.22 19.79
C GLY A 58 -3.90 3.95 19.05
N LYS A 59 -2.84 3.52 19.77
CA LYS A 59 -1.54 3.16 19.15
C LYS A 59 -1.69 2.21 17.96
N ARG A 60 -2.59 1.22 18.05
CA ARG A 60 -2.84 0.25 16.96
C ARG A 60 -3.37 0.92 15.68
N PHE A 61 -4.14 2.00 15.82
CA PHE A 61 -4.59 2.80 14.69
C PHE A 61 -3.42 3.52 14.03
N ILE A 62 -2.52 4.15 14.80
CA ILE A 62 -1.32 4.79 14.25
C ILE A 62 -0.42 3.77 13.53
N VAL A 63 -0.26 2.57 14.09
CA VAL A 63 0.49 1.47 13.43
C VAL A 63 -0.13 1.10 12.09
N ASP A 64 -1.44 0.82 12.04
CA ASP A 64 -2.16 0.48 10.81
C ASP A 64 -2.12 1.63 9.79
N LEU A 65 -2.21 2.87 10.26
CA LEU A 65 -2.19 4.07 9.44
C LEU A 65 -0.82 4.30 8.80
N GLU A 66 0.27 4.24 9.57
CA GLU A 66 1.64 4.36 9.06
C GLU A 66 2.00 3.22 8.12
N ALA A 67 1.44 2.03 8.33
CA ALA A 67 1.57 0.89 7.42
C ALA A 67 0.79 1.08 6.10
N GLY A 68 -0.04 2.13 6.00
CA GLY A 68 -0.79 2.45 4.78
C GLY A 68 -2.01 1.56 4.56
N LYS A 69 -2.64 1.06 5.63
CA LYS A 69 -3.83 0.22 5.54
C LYS A 69 -4.98 1.01 4.90
N SER A 70 -5.41 0.58 3.71
CA SER A 70 -6.48 1.23 2.93
C SER A 70 -7.85 1.23 3.61
N THR A 71 -8.04 0.39 4.62
CA THR A 71 -9.27 0.31 5.42
C THR A 71 -9.27 1.20 6.67
N CYS A 72 -8.22 2.02 6.88
CA CYS A 72 -8.22 3.04 7.93
C CYS A 72 -9.35 4.05 7.72
N GLN A 73 -10.01 4.46 8.80
CA GLN A 73 -11.12 5.42 8.73
C GLN A 73 -10.61 6.80 8.32
N LEU A 74 -11.03 7.26 7.13
CA LEU A 74 -10.58 8.51 6.52
C LEU A 74 -10.64 9.72 7.46
N GLY A 75 -11.75 9.92 8.18
CA GLY A 75 -11.88 11.07 9.10
C GLY A 75 -10.83 11.06 10.22
N ARG A 76 -10.51 9.89 10.77
CA ARG A 76 -9.47 9.76 11.81
C ARG A 76 -8.07 9.93 11.22
N SER A 77 -7.87 9.40 10.03
CA SER A 77 -6.62 9.55 9.27
C SER A 77 -6.30 11.01 8.99
N LEU A 78 -7.30 11.78 8.55
CA LEU A 78 -7.16 13.23 8.31
C LEU A 78 -6.93 14.01 9.61
N HIS A 79 -7.59 13.64 10.71
CA HIS A 79 -7.33 14.27 12.00
C HIS A 79 -5.89 14.07 12.48
N VAL A 80 -5.32 12.87 12.30
CA VAL A 80 -3.90 12.61 12.63
C VAL A 80 -2.96 13.47 11.78
N ALA A 81 -3.25 13.61 10.49
CA ALA A 81 -2.46 14.47 9.61
C ALA A 81 -2.53 15.95 10.03
N ASP A 82 -3.72 16.45 10.38
CA ASP A 82 -3.91 17.82 10.87
C ASP A 82 -3.12 18.10 12.15
N VAL A 83 -3.10 17.16 13.10
CA VAL A 83 -2.29 17.24 14.32
C VAL A 83 -0.78 17.35 14.02
N LEU A 84 -0.32 16.74 12.92
CA LEU A 84 1.06 16.83 12.44
C LEU A 84 1.30 18.06 11.55
N GLY A 85 0.28 18.86 11.24
CA GLY A 85 0.36 20.00 10.33
C GLY A 85 0.44 19.63 8.84
N LEU A 86 0.10 18.38 8.50
CA LEU A 86 0.08 17.87 7.13
C LEU A 86 -1.25 18.17 6.45
N ARG A 87 -1.21 18.45 5.15
CA ARG A 87 -2.40 18.68 4.33
C ARG A 87 -2.55 17.61 3.27
N ILE A 88 -3.75 17.46 2.74
CA ILE A 88 -4.02 16.43 1.73
C ILE A 88 -3.26 16.67 0.42
N GLU A 89 -2.91 17.93 0.12
CA GLU A 89 -2.14 18.26 -1.07
C GLU A 89 -0.72 17.69 -1.01
N ASP A 90 -0.14 17.52 0.19
CA ASP A 90 1.19 16.93 0.38
C ASP A 90 1.19 15.45 -0.02
N VAL A 91 0.08 14.77 0.26
CA VAL A 91 -0.17 13.36 -0.07
C VAL A 91 -0.28 13.14 -1.57
N LEU A 92 -1.00 14.02 -2.25
CA LEU A 92 -1.15 13.95 -3.70
C LEU A 92 0.19 14.17 -4.41
N LYS A 93 1.03 15.09 -3.89
CA LYS A 93 2.37 15.33 -4.44
C LYS A 93 3.30 14.13 -4.27
N ASP A 94 3.35 13.47 -3.10
CA ASP A 94 4.16 12.24 -2.93
C ASP A 94 3.67 11.13 -3.88
N ALA A 95 2.36 10.92 -3.97
CA ALA A 95 1.80 9.90 -4.84
C ALA A 95 2.11 10.13 -6.33
N GLN A 96 2.04 11.39 -6.78
CA GLN A 96 2.37 11.77 -8.16
C GLN A 96 3.86 11.65 -8.47
N ALA A 97 4.73 12.13 -7.57
CA ALA A 97 6.18 12.05 -7.74
C ALA A 97 6.66 10.61 -7.95
N ARG A 98 6.05 9.64 -7.25
CA ARG A 98 6.42 8.23 -7.37
C ARG A 98 5.87 7.54 -8.61
N ARG A 99 4.72 7.98 -9.14
CA ARG A 99 4.24 7.50 -10.44
C ARG A 99 5.18 7.86 -11.58
N ALA A 100 5.74 9.07 -11.54
CA ALA A 100 6.74 9.50 -12.52
C ALA A 100 8.04 8.67 -12.48
N ASN A 101 8.34 8.04 -11.33
CA ASN A 101 9.57 7.27 -11.12
C ASN A 101 9.46 5.77 -11.50
N THR A 102 8.27 5.27 -11.87
CA THR A 102 8.06 3.88 -12.33
C THR A 102 8.08 3.74 -13.86
N SER A 103 8.10 4.85 -14.59
CA SER A 103 8.15 4.88 -16.06
C SER A 103 9.56 4.83 -16.67
N GLU A 104 10.63 4.73 -15.86
CA GLU A 104 11.93 4.31 -16.38
C GLU A 104 11.87 2.80 -16.62
N THR A 105 11.59 2.43 -17.87
CA THR A 105 11.89 1.10 -18.39
C THR A 105 13.33 0.77 -18.00
N PRO A 106 13.62 -0.41 -17.41
CA PRO A 106 14.99 -0.89 -17.36
C PRO A 106 15.51 -0.84 -18.79
N ASP A 107 16.55 -0.05 -19.02
CA ASP A 107 17.33 -0.09 -20.25
C ASP A 107 17.89 -1.52 -20.31
N ILE A 108 17.17 -2.43 -20.99
CA ILE A 108 17.68 -3.77 -21.26
C ILE A 108 18.82 -3.49 -22.22
N PRO A 109 20.09 -3.65 -21.81
CA PRO A 109 21.17 -3.58 -22.78
C PRO A 109 20.85 -4.65 -23.82
N ASP A 110 20.79 -4.25 -25.09
CA ASP A 110 20.64 -5.16 -26.23
C ASP A 110 21.50 -6.37 -25.96
N SER A 111 20.86 -7.45 -25.52
CA SER A 111 21.54 -8.69 -25.23
C SER A 111 21.83 -9.25 -26.60
N ASP A 112 23.10 -9.18 -27.00
CA ASP A 112 23.64 -9.66 -28.26
C ASP A 112 22.82 -10.87 -28.74
N GLU A 113 22.12 -10.70 -29.87
CA GLU A 113 21.43 -11.80 -30.53
C GLU A 113 22.49 -12.83 -30.95
N GLU A 114 22.73 -13.83 -30.09
CA GLU A 114 23.43 -15.04 -30.46
C GLU A 114 22.55 -15.81 -31.46
N GLU A 115 22.81 -15.62 -32.76
CA GLU A 115 22.29 -16.48 -33.82
C GLU A 115 22.65 -17.95 -33.51
N PRO A 116 21.67 -18.86 -33.34
CA PRO A 116 21.98 -20.26 -33.21
C PRO A 116 22.20 -20.85 -34.61
N HIS A 117 23.40 -20.70 -35.17
CA HIS A 117 23.78 -21.49 -36.34
C HIS A 117 24.18 -22.91 -35.92
N GLY A 118 23.19 -23.80 -35.95
CA GLY A 118 23.43 -25.20 -36.28
C GLY A 118 22.68 -25.54 -37.58
N PRO A 119 22.87 -26.75 -38.16
CA PRO A 119 24.04 -27.63 -38.10
C PRO A 119 24.63 -27.81 -39.52
N SER A 120 25.89 -28.24 -39.65
CA SER A 120 26.33 -28.90 -40.88
C SER A 120 26.86 -30.29 -40.56
N SER A 121 25.95 -31.26 -40.66
CA SER A 121 26.26 -32.65 -40.91
C SER A 121 27.04 -32.79 -42.20
N GLY A 122 28.12 -33.55 -42.18
CA GLY A 122 28.83 -33.94 -43.40
C GLY A 122 30.15 -34.64 -43.13
N LEU A 123 30.08 -35.83 -42.53
CA LEU A 123 31.15 -36.82 -42.61
C LEU A 123 31.08 -37.45 -44.01
N LEU A 124 32.17 -37.34 -44.79
CA LEU A 124 32.78 -38.34 -45.70
C LEU A 124 33.87 -37.67 -46.56
#